data_AF-B6GXK7-F1
#
_entry.id   AF-B6GXK7-F1
#
_cell.length_a   1.000
_cell.length_b   1.000
_cell.length_c   1.000
_cell.angle_alpha   90.00
_cell.angle_beta   90.00
_cell.angle_gamma   90.00
#
_symmetry.space_group_name_H-M   'P 1'
#
loop_
_entity.id
_entity.type
_entity.pdbx_description
1 polymer ?
#
loop_
_entity_poly.entity_id
_entity_poly.type
_entity_poly.pdbx_seq_one_letter_code
_entity_poly.pdbx_strand_id
1 'polypeptide(L)'
;MDEKPPFPIPERISSLMPLARQEALTTHQRRSVSTASKLSQISQTSVESTASDFLATKVAQLEDESHYIAEIKAGLDEANASMALENTEYRRQIEPLMNRLRSTTSTLRVIKRQRNMLEEDLNDTVAAEKRRRRHDPPDEGLLERAYRDTIVTRVMRADGKQQALDFNQKKFKDQVNKYYNVSTVPNKTYCHVLGLYVNKKDVKAAHIVPKSMDREELGHLFGDQDAVVTLPQNGLSLHHKVESLLDKGDIAIVPMPGKIADRTEWRCVVLNESIDKDIVYQPDFQPGAQPETIRVKDLDLRPLKFLSDNRPRRRYLYMRFLISYLWAKRRNLPDIATKVEAKRFWPSEGAYLQRSTLQTLARCISGCEIPHHLISKQTFQNSSTPARDVQAGMILAADIADAQRVHCAGPDLMGALTKSMKRL
;
A
#
# COMPACT_ATOMS: atom_id res chain seq x y z
N MET A 1 3.06 -24.37 -11.58
CA MET A 1 2.50 -24.02 -10.27
C MET A 1 1.56 -25.16 -9.99
N ASP A 2 1.78 -25.93 -8.94
CA ASP A 2 0.76 -26.85 -8.46
C ASP A 2 -0.53 -26.05 -8.25
N GLU A 3 -1.68 -26.61 -8.66
CA GLU A 3 -2.99 -26.05 -8.37
C GLU A 3 -3.07 -25.79 -6.87
N LYS A 4 -2.79 -24.55 -6.45
CA LYS A 4 -2.89 -24.21 -5.04
C LYS A 4 -4.38 -24.23 -4.71
N PRO A 5 -4.82 -25.05 -3.76
CA PRO A 5 -6.21 -25.04 -3.33
C PRO A 5 -6.63 -23.61 -2.94
N PRO A 6 -7.95 -23.32 -2.93
CA PRO A 6 -8.47 -22.07 -2.38
C PRO A 6 -7.83 -21.83 -1.01
N PHE A 7 -7.58 -20.57 -0.67
CA PHE A 7 -6.86 -20.23 0.55
C PHE A 7 -7.44 -20.98 1.75
N PRO A 8 -6.64 -21.86 2.40
CA PRO A 8 -7.16 -22.70 3.47
C PRO A 8 -7.38 -21.82 4.70
N ILE A 9 -8.64 -21.74 5.12
CA ILE A 9 -9.00 -21.15 6.41
C ILE A 9 -8.97 -22.30 7.42
N PRO A 10 -8.27 -22.15 8.56
CA PRO A 10 -8.35 -23.15 9.61
C PRO A 10 -9.80 -23.34 10.04
N GLU A 11 -10.25 -24.59 10.22
CA GLU A 11 -11.63 -24.92 10.60
C GLU A 11 -12.05 -24.21 11.90
N ARG A 12 -11.11 -24.10 12.86
CA ARG A 12 -11.27 -23.31 14.09
C ARG A 12 -11.68 -21.86 13.82
N ILE A 13 -11.22 -21.27 12.73
CA ILE A 13 -11.49 -19.87 12.38
C ILE A 13 -12.78 -19.75 11.56
N SER A 14 -13.04 -20.68 10.64
CA SER A 14 -14.30 -20.68 9.89
C SER A 14 -15.51 -20.91 10.78
N SER A 15 -15.39 -21.71 11.84
CA SER A 15 -16.47 -21.97 12.78
C SER A 15 -16.87 -20.76 13.64
N LEU A 16 -15.99 -19.75 13.75
CA LEU A 16 -16.25 -18.49 14.44
C LEU A 16 -17.03 -17.49 13.57
N MET A 17 -17.17 -17.76 12.27
CA MET A 17 -17.88 -16.89 11.34
C MET A 17 -19.39 -17.18 11.37
N PRO A 18 -20.26 -16.20 11.04
CA PRO A 18 -21.70 -16.44 10.94
C PRO A 18 -22.03 -17.54 9.93
N LEU A 19 -23.12 -18.28 10.16
CA LEU A 19 -23.51 -19.44 9.33
C LEU A 19 -23.63 -19.07 7.84
N ALA A 20 -24.21 -17.91 7.53
CA ALA A 20 -24.32 -17.40 6.16
C ALA A 20 -22.94 -17.26 5.46
N ARG A 21 -21.89 -16.88 6.20
CA ARG A 21 -20.51 -16.81 5.68
C ARG A 21 -19.94 -18.20 5.45
N GLN A 22 -20.18 -19.13 6.38
CA GLN A 22 -19.73 -20.52 6.23
C GLN A 22 -20.34 -21.15 4.97
N GLU A 23 -21.65 -20.97 4.74
CA GLU A 23 -22.35 -21.44 3.55
C GLU A 23 -21.83 -20.78 2.25
N ALA A 24 -21.57 -19.47 2.28
CA ALA A 24 -20.98 -18.75 1.16
C ALA A 24 -19.58 -19.30 0.81
N LEU A 25 -18.74 -19.55 1.82
CA LEU A 25 -17.41 -20.13 1.65
C LEU A 25 -17.49 -21.56 1.08
N THR A 26 -18.39 -22.41 1.58
CA THR A 26 -18.61 -23.75 1.01
C THR A 26 -19.08 -23.67 -0.45
N THR A 27 -19.96 -22.73 -0.76
CA THR A 27 -20.45 -22.52 -2.13
C THR A 27 -19.34 -22.05 -3.06
N HIS A 28 -18.44 -21.19 -2.59
CA HIS A 28 -17.24 -20.80 -3.34
C HIS A 28 -16.28 -21.96 -3.54
N GLN A 29 -16.02 -22.79 -2.51
CA GLN A 29 -15.17 -23.97 -2.67
C GLN A 29 -15.70 -24.91 -3.76
N ARG A 30 -17.01 -25.19 -3.76
CA ARG A 30 -17.64 -26.01 -4.82
C ARG A 30 -17.49 -25.39 -6.21
N ARG A 31 -17.71 -24.07 -6.34
CA ARG A 31 -17.52 -23.35 -7.60
C ARG A 31 -16.07 -23.37 -8.08
N SER A 32 -15.12 -23.15 -7.17
CA SER A 32 -13.68 -23.21 -7.46
C SER A 32 -13.26 -24.58 -7.99
N VAL A 33 -13.79 -25.68 -7.43
CA VAL A 33 -13.55 -27.03 -7.98
C VAL A 33 -14.09 -27.14 -9.40
N SER A 34 -15.32 -26.68 -9.65
CA SER A 34 -15.91 -26.70 -11.00
C SER A 34 -15.12 -25.86 -12.01
N THR A 35 -14.66 -24.67 -11.64
CA THR A 35 -13.84 -23.82 -12.50
C THR A 35 -12.45 -24.43 -12.75
N ALA A 36 -11.84 -25.06 -11.75
CA ALA A 36 -10.58 -25.79 -11.92
C ALA A 36 -10.74 -26.99 -12.86
N SER A 37 -11.81 -27.78 -12.70
CA SER A 37 -12.13 -28.87 -13.63
C SER A 37 -12.35 -28.36 -15.05
N LYS A 38 -13.07 -27.25 -15.24
CA LYS A 38 -13.27 -26.63 -16.56
C LYS A 38 -11.95 -26.17 -17.17
N LEU A 39 -11.07 -25.57 -16.37
CA LEU A 39 -9.76 -25.14 -16.82
C LEU A 39 -8.87 -26.33 -17.21
N SER A 40 -8.89 -27.40 -16.41
CA SER A 40 -8.18 -28.65 -16.71
C SER A 40 -8.67 -29.25 -18.03
N GLN A 41 -9.99 -29.29 -18.24
CA GLN A 41 -10.58 -29.72 -19.51
C GLN A 41 -10.09 -28.86 -20.69
N ILE A 42 -10.13 -27.53 -20.58
CA ILE A 42 -9.63 -26.60 -21.60
C ILE A 42 -8.13 -26.81 -21.86
N SER A 43 -7.33 -27.07 -20.82
CA SER A 43 -5.90 -27.36 -20.96
C SER A 43 -5.61 -28.72 -21.62
N GLN A 44 -6.52 -29.69 -21.48
CA GLN A 44 -6.41 -31.04 -22.02
C GLN A 44 -6.96 -31.16 -23.45
N THR A 45 -8.02 -30.43 -23.79
CA THR A 45 -8.63 -30.42 -25.13
C THR A 45 -7.93 -29.43 -26.07
N SER A 46 -6.62 -29.60 -26.25
CA SER A 46 -5.70 -28.74 -27.05
C SER A 46 -6.10 -28.54 -28.53
N VAL A 47 -7.08 -29.30 -29.03
CA VAL A 47 -7.52 -29.27 -30.44
C VAL A 47 -8.66 -28.27 -30.68
N GLU A 48 -9.51 -27.99 -29.69
CA GLU A 48 -10.72 -27.15 -29.86
C GLU A 48 -10.72 -25.87 -29.01
N SER A 49 -9.96 -25.82 -27.91
CA SER A 49 -9.95 -24.65 -27.03
C SER A 49 -9.02 -23.54 -27.54
N THR A 50 -9.53 -22.31 -27.62
CA THR A 50 -8.72 -21.15 -28.00
C THR A 50 -7.95 -20.57 -26.81
N ALA A 51 -6.83 -19.87 -27.07
CA ALA A 51 -6.16 -19.07 -26.04
C ALA A 51 -7.11 -18.05 -25.38
N SER A 52 -8.10 -17.54 -26.12
CA SER A 52 -9.13 -16.64 -25.59
C SER A 52 -10.01 -17.31 -24.53
N ASP A 53 -10.46 -18.55 -24.77
CA ASP A 53 -11.29 -19.32 -23.83
C ASP A 53 -10.52 -19.66 -22.55
N PHE A 54 -9.25 -20.00 -22.72
CA PHE A 54 -8.33 -20.23 -21.61
C PHE A 54 -8.14 -18.96 -20.77
N LEU A 55 -7.86 -17.81 -21.40
CA LEU A 55 -7.71 -16.53 -20.71
C LEU A 55 -9.02 -16.07 -20.04
N ALA A 56 -10.18 -16.27 -20.69
CA ALA A 56 -11.47 -15.96 -20.10
C ALA A 56 -11.74 -16.80 -18.84
N THR A 57 -11.44 -18.10 -18.89
CA THR A 57 -11.59 -19.00 -17.74
C THR A 57 -10.62 -18.65 -16.62
N LYS A 58 -9.38 -18.25 -16.94
CA LYS A 58 -8.42 -17.74 -15.95
C LYS A 58 -8.87 -16.43 -15.31
N VAL A 59 -9.43 -15.50 -16.07
CA VAL A 59 -10.02 -14.27 -15.49
C VAL A 59 -11.13 -14.61 -14.52
N ALA A 60 -12.08 -15.49 -14.90
CA ALA A 60 -13.16 -15.91 -14.02
C ALA A 60 -12.65 -16.60 -12.74
N GLN A 61 -11.61 -17.43 -12.85
CA GLN A 61 -10.96 -18.08 -11.71
C GLN A 61 -10.36 -17.05 -10.73
N LEU A 62 -9.65 -16.04 -11.24
CA LEU A 62 -9.02 -15.00 -10.42
C LEU A 62 -10.06 -14.05 -9.80
N GLU A 63 -11.16 -13.78 -10.50
CA GLU A 63 -12.30 -13.01 -9.98
C GLU A 63 -12.99 -13.76 -8.83
N ASP A 64 -13.28 -15.05 -9.02
CA ASP A 64 -13.87 -15.89 -7.97
C ASP A 64 -12.96 -15.99 -6.74
N GLU A 65 -11.64 -16.13 -6.95
CA GLU A 65 -10.67 -16.12 -5.86
C GLU A 65 -10.64 -14.77 -5.11
N SER A 66 -10.69 -13.64 -5.83
CA SER A 66 -10.77 -12.31 -5.21
C SER A 66 -12.05 -12.16 -4.37
N HIS A 67 -13.18 -12.68 -4.86
CA HIS A 67 -14.44 -12.69 -4.11
C HIS A 67 -14.37 -13.59 -2.87
N TYR A 68 -13.81 -14.79 -3.01
CA TYR A 68 -13.60 -15.70 -1.91
C TYR A 68 -12.76 -15.05 -0.81
N ILE A 69 -11.64 -14.40 -1.14
CA ILE A 69 -10.80 -13.71 -0.16
C ILE A 69 -11.57 -12.58 0.55
N ALA A 70 -12.40 -11.83 -0.16
CA ALA A 70 -13.25 -10.79 0.44
C ALA A 70 -14.28 -11.36 1.43
N GLU A 71 -14.87 -12.52 1.12
CA GLU A 71 -15.79 -13.24 2.02
C GLU A 71 -15.09 -13.73 3.30
N ILE A 72 -13.87 -14.29 3.18
CA ILE A 72 -13.07 -14.66 4.35
C ILE A 72 -12.84 -13.46 5.24
N LYS A 73 -12.41 -12.34 4.63
CA LYS A 73 -12.17 -11.11 5.37
C LYS A 73 -13.43 -10.63 6.08
N ALA A 74 -14.58 -10.63 5.42
CA ALA A 74 -15.82 -10.20 6.03
C ALA A 74 -16.15 -11.06 7.27
N GLY A 75 -15.99 -12.38 7.17
CA GLY A 75 -16.14 -13.29 8.32
C GLY A 75 -15.14 -13.02 9.45
N LEU A 76 -13.88 -12.71 9.13
CA LEU A 76 -12.87 -12.33 10.13
C LEU A 76 -13.20 -10.99 10.81
N ASP A 77 -13.65 -10.00 10.04
CA ASP A 77 -14.09 -8.70 10.56
C ASP A 77 -15.25 -8.89 11.55
N GLU A 78 -16.25 -9.71 11.18
CA GLU A 78 -17.42 -10.04 12.01
C GLU A 78 -17.03 -10.79 13.30
N ALA A 79 -16.11 -11.77 13.21
CA ALA A 79 -15.61 -12.51 14.36
C ALA A 79 -14.78 -11.62 15.31
N ASN A 80 -13.98 -10.71 14.77
CA ASN A 80 -13.22 -9.74 15.57
C ASN A 80 -14.15 -8.70 16.23
N ALA A 81 -15.17 -8.22 15.50
CA ALA A 81 -16.14 -7.26 16.04
C ALA A 81 -17.00 -7.85 17.18
N SER A 82 -17.29 -9.15 17.12
CA SER A 82 -18.00 -9.89 18.18
C SER A 82 -17.09 -10.35 19.32
N MET A 83 -15.79 -9.99 19.29
CA MET A 83 -14.77 -10.45 20.25
C MET A 83 -14.60 -11.98 20.29
N ALA A 84 -15.12 -12.71 19.31
CA ALA A 84 -14.91 -14.15 19.16
C ALA A 84 -13.49 -14.48 18.71
N LEU A 85 -12.77 -13.50 18.15
CA LEU A 85 -11.40 -13.61 17.69
C LEU A 85 -10.52 -12.57 18.39
N GLU A 86 -9.41 -13.02 19.00
CA GLU A 86 -8.42 -12.12 19.57
C GLU A 86 -7.75 -11.29 18.47
N ASN A 87 -7.46 -10.02 18.75
CA ASN A 87 -6.88 -9.09 17.78
C ASN A 87 -5.54 -9.58 17.20
N THR A 88 -4.71 -10.23 18.01
CA THR A 88 -3.42 -10.81 17.60
C THR A 88 -3.62 -11.93 16.57
N GLU A 89 -4.60 -12.81 16.82
CA GLU A 89 -4.98 -13.89 15.92
C GLU A 89 -5.63 -13.35 14.64
N TYR A 90 -6.53 -12.38 14.73
CA TYR A 90 -7.10 -11.68 13.57
C TYR A 90 -5.99 -11.14 12.66
N ARG A 91 -4.98 -10.44 13.23
CA ARG A 91 -3.84 -9.92 12.48
C ARG A 91 -3.01 -11.03 11.83
N ARG A 92 -2.82 -12.16 12.50
CA ARG A 92 -2.10 -13.33 11.96
C ARG A 92 -2.81 -13.91 10.73
N GLN A 93 -4.14 -13.94 10.74
CA GLN A 93 -4.94 -14.47 9.63
C GLN A 93 -5.10 -13.49 8.46
N ILE A 94 -5.16 -12.18 8.74
CA ILE A 94 -5.36 -11.17 7.68
C ILE A 94 -4.15 -11.04 6.75
N GLU A 95 -2.93 -11.13 7.27
CA GLU A 95 -1.71 -10.82 6.52
C GLU A 95 -1.47 -11.72 5.29
N PRO A 96 -1.60 -13.06 5.38
CA PRO A 96 -1.46 -13.92 4.21
C PRO A 96 -2.58 -13.73 3.17
N LEU A 97 -3.82 -13.45 3.61
CA LEU A 97 -4.95 -13.17 2.72
C LEU A 97 -4.69 -11.95 1.86
N MET A 98 -4.12 -10.92 2.45
CA MET A 98 -3.82 -9.65 1.81
C MET A 98 -2.73 -9.79 0.76
N ASN A 99 -1.68 -10.55 1.07
CA ASN A 99 -0.63 -10.88 0.11
C ASN A 99 -1.17 -11.68 -1.08
N ARG A 100 -2.06 -12.66 -0.82
CA ARG A 100 -2.70 -13.45 -1.88
C ARG A 100 -3.60 -12.58 -2.74
N LEU A 101 -4.44 -11.75 -2.14
CA LEU A 101 -5.33 -10.84 -2.89
C LEU A 101 -4.55 -9.89 -3.79
N ARG A 102 -3.43 -9.35 -3.31
CA ARG A 102 -2.57 -8.49 -4.15
C ARG A 102 -2.06 -9.26 -5.36
N SER A 103 -1.53 -10.46 -5.16
CA SER A 103 -1.00 -11.29 -6.26
C SER A 103 -2.09 -11.66 -7.27
N THR A 104 -3.28 -12.07 -6.79
CA THR A 104 -4.45 -12.36 -7.63
C THR A 104 -4.88 -11.11 -8.41
N THR A 105 -4.97 -9.95 -7.76
CA THR A 105 -5.40 -8.71 -8.39
C THR A 105 -4.38 -8.20 -9.41
N SER A 106 -3.08 -8.26 -9.11
CA SER A 106 -2.01 -7.89 -10.05
C SER A 106 -2.06 -8.77 -11.31
N THR A 107 -2.17 -10.08 -11.13
CA THR A 107 -2.33 -11.04 -12.25
C THR A 107 -3.54 -10.71 -13.10
N LEU A 108 -4.70 -10.47 -12.46
CA LEU A 108 -5.93 -10.11 -13.13
C LEU A 108 -5.80 -8.80 -13.93
N ARG A 109 -5.14 -7.78 -13.38
CA ARG A 109 -4.85 -6.51 -14.08
C ARG A 109 -4.01 -6.75 -15.33
N VAL A 110 -2.93 -7.53 -15.23
CA VAL A 110 -2.06 -7.85 -16.38
C VAL A 110 -2.85 -8.53 -17.48
N ILE A 111 -3.64 -9.56 -17.14
CA ILE A 111 -4.43 -10.31 -18.13
C ILE A 111 -5.46 -9.42 -18.80
N LYS A 112 -6.21 -8.61 -18.03
CA LYS A 112 -7.23 -7.72 -18.60
C LYS A 112 -6.61 -6.65 -19.50
N ARG A 113 -5.50 -6.03 -19.08
CA ARG A 113 -4.85 -4.93 -19.82
C ARG A 113 -4.13 -5.42 -21.08
N GLN A 114 -3.51 -6.58 -21.02
CA GLN A 114 -2.67 -7.11 -22.09
C GLN A 114 -3.34 -8.25 -22.86
N ARG A 115 -4.67 -8.41 -22.74
CA ARG A 115 -5.42 -9.55 -23.25
C ARG A 115 -5.03 -9.93 -24.67
N ASN A 116 -5.11 -8.98 -25.60
CA ASN A 116 -4.84 -9.23 -27.02
C ASN A 116 -3.40 -9.70 -27.27
N MET A 117 -2.42 -9.04 -26.63
CA MET A 117 -1.01 -9.44 -26.75
C MET A 117 -0.71 -10.78 -26.08
N LEU A 118 -1.43 -11.13 -25.01
CA LEU A 118 -1.27 -12.42 -24.35
C LEU A 118 -1.87 -13.54 -25.19
N GLU A 119 -3.03 -13.28 -25.79
CA GLU A 119 -3.68 -14.23 -26.68
C GLU A 119 -2.81 -14.56 -27.89
N GLU A 120 -2.19 -13.56 -28.51
CA GLU A 120 -1.21 -13.72 -29.60
C GLU A 120 0.01 -14.54 -29.14
N ASP A 121 0.68 -14.15 -28.05
CA ASP A 121 1.84 -14.87 -27.50
C ASP A 121 1.52 -16.34 -27.16
N LEU A 122 0.34 -16.60 -26.57
CA LEU A 122 -0.09 -17.96 -26.23
C LEU A 122 -0.33 -18.78 -27.50
N ASN A 123 -1.02 -18.21 -28.49
CA ASN A 123 -1.27 -18.88 -29.77
C ASN A 123 0.06 -19.21 -30.49
N ASP A 124 1.01 -18.28 -30.52
CA ASP A 124 2.33 -18.47 -31.13
C ASP A 124 3.13 -19.57 -30.41
N THR A 125 3.13 -19.56 -29.07
CA THR A 125 3.83 -20.57 -28.27
C THR A 125 3.23 -21.96 -28.48
N VAL A 126 1.90 -22.06 -28.47
CA VAL A 126 1.17 -23.32 -28.72
C VAL A 126 1.43 -23.81 -30.15
N ALA A 127 1.40 -22.92 -31.14
CA ALA A 127 1.68 -23.28 -32.54
C ALA A 127 3.13 -23.73 -32.75
N ALA A 128 4.10 -23.07 -32.10
CA ALA A 128 5.51 -23.45 -32.16
C ALA A 128 5.75 -24.83 -31.55
N GLU A 129 5.13 -25.13 -30.40
CA GLU A 129 5.29 -26.43 -29.74
C GLU A 129 4.57 -27.55 -30.52
N LYS A 130 3.39 -27.29 -31.07
CA LYS A 130 2.70 -28.22 -32.00
C LYS A 130 3.56 -28.55 -33.23
N ARG A 131 4.33 -27.59 -33.74
CA ARG A 131 5.26 -27.82 -34.87
C ARG A 131 6.47 -28.67 -34.47
N ARG A 132 6.96 -28.52 -33.23
CA ARG A 132 8.12 -29.28 -32.71
C ARG A 132 7.77 -30.74 -32.40
N ARG A 133 6.55 -31.02 -31.95
CA ARG A 133 6.12 -32.34 -31.46
C ARG A 133 5.18 -33.09 -32.41
N ARG A 134 5.47 -33.08 -33.72
CA ARG A 134 4.61 -33.72 -34.74
C ARG A 134 4.37 -35.24 -34.54
N HIS A 135 5.17 -35.92 -33.71
CA HIS A 135 5.09 -37.37 -33.49
C HIS A 135 4.93 -37.81 -32.02
N ASP A 136 4.78 -36.86 -31.08
CA ASP A 136 4.56 -37.19 -29.67
C ASP A 136 3.07 -37.14 -29.32
N PRO A 137 2.61 -37.90 -28.31
CA PRO A 137 1.24 -37.80 -27.81
C PRO A 137 0.91 -36.38 -27.31
N PRO A 138 -0.38 -36.00 -27.25
CA PRO A 138 -0.81 -34.67 -26.81
C PRO A 138 -0.23 -34.33 -25.43
N ASP A 139 0.50 -33.20 -25.34
CA ASP A 139 1.06 -32.70 -24.08
C ASP A 139 -0.06 -32.10 -23.22
N GLU A 140 -0.58 -32.90 -22.29
CA GLU A 140 -1.55 -32.46 -21.28
C GLU A 140 -0.96 -31.27 -20.48
N GLY A 141 -1.57 -30.10 -20.62
CA GLY A 141 -1.11 -28.87 -19.95
C GLY A 141 -0.22 -27.94 -20.77
N LEU A 142 -0.15 -28.10 -22.10
CA LEU A 142 0.59 -27.19 -22.99
C LEU A 142 0.18 -25.71 -22.80
N LEU A 143 -1.13 -25.43 -22.79
CA LEU A 143 -1.65 -24.07 -22.60
C LEU A 143 -1.30 -23.51 -21.22
N GLU A 144 -1.34 -24.34 -20.18
CA GLU A 144 -0.99 -23.92 -18.83
C GLU A 144 0.50 -23.62 -18.68
N ARG A 145 1.37 -24.40 -19.34
CA ARG A 145 2.82 -24.17 -19.38
C ARG A 145 3.14 -22.88 -20.14
N ALA A 146 2.56 -22.70 -21.32
CA ALA A 146 2.70 -21.48 -22.12
C ALA A 146 2.19 -20.25 -21.36
N TYR A 147 1.01 -20.35 -20.74
CA TYR A 147 0.46 -19.31 -19.88
C TYR A 147 1.40 -18.99 -18.73
N ARG A 148 1.92 -19.99 -18.01
CA ARG A 148 2.85 -19.78 -16.90
C ARG A 148 4.10 -19.03 -17.37
N ASP A 149 4.71 -19.46 -18.46
CA ASP A 149 5.98 -18.88 -18.91
C ASP A 149 5.78 -17.43 -19.41
N THR A 150 4.63 -17.14 -20.01
CA THR A 150 4.24 -15.79 -20.48
C THR A 150 3.78 -14.88 -19.33
N ILE A 151 2.89 -15.36 -18.47
CA ILE A 151 2.27 -14.57 -17.38
C ILE A 151 3.18 -14.45 -16.18
N VAL A 152 3.92 -15.47 -15.76
CA VAL A 152 4.88 -15.32 -14.65
C VAL A 152 5.91 -14.28 -15.04
N THR A 153 6.44 -14.31 -16.26
CA THR A 153 7.39 -13.29 -16.72
C THR A 153 6.74 -11.91 -16.76
N ARG A 154 5.48 -11.77 -17.22
CA ARG A 154 4.80 -10.48 -17.33
C ARG A 154 4.28 -9.94 -16.00
N VAL A 155 3.85 -10.79 -15.07
CA VAL A 155 3.45 -10.46 -13.69
C VAL A 155 4.68 -10.18 -12.87
N MET A 156 5.75 -10.99 -12.94
CA MET A 156 7.04 -10.65 -12.33
C MET A 156 7.67 -9.42 -12.97
N ARG A 157 7.43 -9.13 -14.25
CA ARG A 157 7.78 -7.84 -14.86
C ARG A 157 6.77 -6.76 -14.53
N ALA A 158 5.53 -7.01 -14.16
CA ALA A 158 4.55 -5.98 -13.80
C ALA A 158 4.67 -5.62 -12.32
N ASP A 159 4.95 -6.59 -11.45
CA ASP A 159 5.33 -6.47 -10.04
C ASP A 159 6.80 -6.05 -9.92
N GLY A 160 7.67 -6.54 -10.80
CA GLY A 160 9.07 -6.11 -10.90
C GLY A 160 9.24 -4.78 -11.64
N LYS A 161 8.31 -4.36 -12.51
CA LYS A 161 8.15 -2.98 -13.04
C LYS A 161 7.05 -2.19 -12.30
N GLN A 162 6.52 -2.72 -11.20
CA GLN A 162 6.16 -1.91 -10.04
C GLN A 162 7.45 -1.48 -9.31
N GLN A 163 8.65 -1.79 -9.84
CA GLN A 163 9.66 -0.74 -9.99
C GLN A 163 9.06 0.40 -10.79
N ALA A 164 8.37 1.27 -10.06
CA ALA A 164 8.19 2.68 -10.31
C ALA A 164 8.25 3.06 -11.80
N LEU A 165 7.08 3.26 -12.45
CA LEU A 165 6.92 4.12 -13.63
C LEU A 165 8.07 5.12 -13.71
N ASP A 166 9.11 4.84 -14.50
CA ASP A 166 10.48 5.41 -14.38
C ASP A 166 10.52 6.66 -13.49
N PHE A 167 10.44 6.42 -12.16
CA PHE A 167 10.05 7.51 -11.28
C PHE A 167 11.30 8.33 -11.09
N ASN A 168 11.36 9.42 -11.84
CA ASN A 168 12.52 10.26 -11.83
C ASN A 168 12.57 11.02 -10.50
N GLN A 169 13.19 10.40 -9.49
CA GLN A 169 13.33 10.94 -8.13
C GLN A 169 14.01 12.30 -8.14
N LYS A 170 14.94 12.52 -9.07
CA LYS A 170 15.60 13.81 -9.27
C LYS A 170 14.59 14.85 -9.75
N LYS A 171 13.84 14.56 -10.81
CA LYS A 171 12.78 15.43 -11.35
C LYS A 171 11.72 15.74 -10.29
N PHE A 172 11.30 14.77 -9.49
CA PHE A 172 10.36 15.00 -8.40
C PHE A 172 10.96 15.91 -7.32
N LYS A 173 12.21 15.65 -6.90
CA LYS A 173 12.90 16.53 -5.94
C LYS A 173 13.02 17.96 -6.45
N ASP A 174 13.33 18.12 -7.73
CA ASP A 174 13.43 19.43 -8.38
C ASP A 174 12.05 20.12 -8.44
N GLN A 175 10.97 19.39 -8.74
CA GLN A 175 9.61 19.91 -8.71
C GLN A 175 9.15 20.32 -7.31
N VAL A 176 9.46 19.52 -6.28
CA VAL A 176 9.16 19.82 -4.87
C VAL A 176 9.92 21.07 -4.43
N ASN A 177 11.22 21.16 -4.72
CA ASN A 177 12.03 22.31 -4.38
C ASN A 177 11.52 23.58 -5.08
N LYS A 178 11.20 23.49 -6.37
CA LYS A 178 10.59 24.60 -7.13
C LYS A 178 9.26 25.02 -6.53
N TYR A 179 8.39 24.07 -6.21
CA TYR A 179 7.08 24.35 -5.65
C TYR A 179 7.17 25.07 -4.30
N TYR A 180 8.10 24.71 -3.42
CA TYR A 180 8.23 25.38 -2.11
C TYR A 180 9.18 26.59 -2.11
N ASN A 181 9.68 27.04 -3.27
CA ASN A 181 10.71 28.07 -3.39
C ASN A 181 11.98 27.76 -2.58
N VAL A 182 12.39 26.49 -2.53
CA VAL A 182 13.67 26.10 -1.94
C VAL A 182 14.78 26.57 -2.86
N SER A 183 15.42 27.68 -2.48
CA SER A 183 16.52 28.26 -3.23
C SER A 183 17.73 27.34 -3.31
N THR A 184 18.46 27.43 -4.42
CA THR A 184 19.72 26.72 -4.61
C THR A 184 20.83 27.41 -3.84
N VAL A 185 21.04 26.99 -2.59
CA VAL A 185 22.23 27.34 -1.81
C VAL A 185 23.34 26.30 -2.12
N PRO A 186 24.60 26.71 -2.33
CA PRO A 186 25.69 25.76 -2.53
C PRO A 186 25.75 24.72 -1.40
N ASN A 187 25.74 23.43 -1.76
CA ASN A 187 25.79 22.28 -0.86
C ASN A 187 24.73 22.21 0.26
N LYS A 188 23.76 23.11 0.30
CA LYS A 188 22.67 23.12 1.29
C LYS A 188 21.30 23.11 0.63
N THR A 189 20.32 22.64 1.37
CA THR A 189 18.90 22.63 0.97
C THR A 189 18.03 22.69 2.21
N TYR A 190 16.78 23.07 2.04
CA TYR A 190 15.90 23.36 3.17
C TYR A 190 15.17 22.12 3.69
N CYS A 191 15.05 21.98 5.01
CA CYS A 191 14.19 20.98 5.65
C CYS A 191 12.99 21.68 6.30
N HIS A 192 11.77 21.33 5.88
CA HIS A 192 10.55 22.01 6.35
C HIS A 192 10.23 21.77 7.83
N VAL A 193 10.56 20.59 8.36
CA VAL A 193 10.32 20.23 9.77
C VAL A 193 11.37 20.85 10.68
N LEU A 194 12.66 20.81 10.29
CA LEU A 194 13.72 21.47 11.07
C LEU A 194 13.65 22.99 10.92
N GLY A 195 13.15 23.49 9.79
CA GLY A 195 13.01 24.91 9.49
C GLY A 195 14.33 25.62 9.19
N LEU A 196 15.31 24.90 8.66
CA LEU A 196 16.67 25.40 8.40
C LEU A 196 17.31 24.73 7.17
N TYR A 197 18.37 25.33 6.65
CA TYR A 197 19.19 24.79 5.58
C TYR A 197 20.22 23.79 6.12
N VAL A 198 20.16 22.54 5.66
CA VAL A 198 21.11 21.46 6.00
C VAL A 198 21.85 20.99 4.74
N ASN A 199 22.85 20.12 4.92
CA ASN A 199 23.61 19.52 3.82
C ASN A 199 22.69 18.84 2.79
N LYS A 200 22.90 19.14 1.51
CA LYS A 200 22.07 18.69 0.38
C LYS A 200 21.98 17.17 0.26
N LYS A 201 23.04 16.46 0.65
CA LYS A 201 23.13 14.99 0.66
C LYS A 201 22.18 14.36 1.69
N ASP A 202 21.87 15.09 2.76
CA ASP A 202 21.10 14.59 3.90
C ASP A 202 19.62 14.91 3.78
N VAL A 203 19.16 15.44 2.64
CA VAL A 203 17.76 15.83 2.43
C VAL A 203 17.15 15.11 1.25
N LYS A 204 15.94 14.60 1.46
CA LYS A 204 15.13 13.93 0.47
C LYS A 204 13.84 14.71 0.20
N ALA A 205 13.30 14.49 -1.01
CA ALA A 205 11.91 14.83 -1.30
C ALA A 205 11.05 13.66 -0.85
N ALA A 206 10.67 13.71 0.43
CA ALA A 206 9.87 12.70 1.10
C ALA A 206 8.45 12.70 0.55
N HIS A 207 7.94 11.52 0.18
CA HIS A 207 6.57 11.37 -0.26
C HIS A 207 5.64 11.30 0.96
N ILE A 208 4.54 12.04 0.91
CA ILE A 208 3.53 12.00 1.96
C ILE A 208 2.69 10.73 1.80
N VAL A 209 2.14 10.50 0.61
CA VAL A 209 1.46 9.25 0.22
C VAL A 209 2.47 8.35 -0.51
N PRO A 210 2.59 7.07 -0.10
CA PRO A 210 3.51 6.11 -0.73
C PRO A 210 3.37 6.01 -2.25
N LYS A 211 4.50 5.78 -2.93
CA LYS A 211 4.57 5.65 -4.39
C LYS A 211 4.06 4.31 -4.93
N SER A 212 3.97 3.32 -4.05
CA SER A 212 3.52 1.97 -4.40
C SER A 212 2.06 1.94 -4.85
N MET A 213 1.27 2.94 -4.44
CA MET A 213 -0.13 3.05 -4.82
C MET A 213 -0.26 3.49 -6.27
N ASP A 214 -1.09 2.78 -7.03
CA ASP A 214 -1.36 3.13 -8.41
C ASP A 214 -2.44 4.22 -8.53
N ARG A 215 -2.61 4.74 -9.75
CA ARG A 215 -3.55 5.84 -10.02
C ARG A 215 -5.01 5.45 -9.78
N GLU A 216 -5.36 4.18 -10.01
CA GLU A 216 -6.73 3.70 -9.85
C GLU A 216 -7.09 3.59 -8.35
N GLU A 217 -6.18 3.06 -7.55
CA GLU A 217 -6.27 2.97 -6.09
C GLU A 217 -6.34 4.37 -5.46
N LEU A 218 -5.48 5.28 -5.90
CA LEU A 218 -5.49 6.68 -5.45
C LEU A 218 -6.78 7.39 -5.87
N GLY A 219 -7.22 7.18 -7.12
CA GLY A 219 -8.44 7.78 -7.64
C GLY A 219 -9.67 7.31 -6.87
N HIS A 220 -9.71 6.04 -6.52
CA HIS A 220 -10.76 5.47 -5.69
C HIS A 220 -10.71 6.01 -4.25
N LEU A 221 -9.53 6.02 -3.64
CA LEU A 221 -9.33 6.47 -2.27
C LEU A 221 -9.67 7.96 -2.09
N PHE A 222 -9.23 8.82 -3.02
CA PHE A 222 -9.42 10.27 -2.95
C PHE A 222 -10.68 10.77 -3.70
N GLY A 223 -11.39 9.88 -4.41
CA GLY A 223 -12.58 10.23 -5.21
C GLY A 223 -12.26 11.09 -6.44
N ASP A 224 -11.00 11.07 -6.89
CA ASP A 224 -10.44 12.01 -7.87
C ASP A 224 -9.38 11.31 -8.73
N GLN A 225 -9.67 11.06 -10.00
CA GLN A 225 -8.73 10.41 -10.94
C GLN A 225 -7.47 11.25 -11.24
N ASP A 226 -7.45 12.52 -10.84
CA ASP A 226 -6.28 13.42 -10.89
C ASP A 226 -5.43 13.37 -9.60
N ALA A 227 -5.72 12.44 -8.69
CA ALA A 227 -4.82 12.08 -7.60
C ALA A 227 -3.54 11.44 -8.16
N VAL A 228 -2.51 12.27 -8.35
CA VAL A 228 -1.23 11.86 -8.91
C VAL A 228 -0.14 11.95 -7.84
N VAL A 229 0.51 10.82 -7.54
CA VAL A 229 1.61 10.70 -6.56
C VAL A 229 2.85 11.51 -6.93
N THR A 230 3.02 11.84 -8.21
CA THR A 230 4.17 12.60 -8.72
C THR A 230 4.03 14.11 -8.57
N LEU A 231 2.87 14.61 -8.09
CA LEU A 231 2.65 16.02 -7.85
C LEU A 231 3.51 16.54 -6.69
N PRO A 232 4.12 17.74 -6.80
CA PRO A 232 4.97 18.28 -5.74
C PRO A 232 4.22 18.53 -4.42
N GLN A 233 2.89 18.65 -4.46
CA GLN A 233 2.03 18.73 -3.27
C GLN A 233 1.98 17.43 -2.45
N ASN A 234 2.42 16.30 -3.03
CA ASN A 234 2.66 15.03 -2.34
C ASN A 234 4.07 14.93 -1.76
N GLY A 235 4.88 15.98 -1.88
CA GLY A 235 6.26 16.01 -1.42
C GLY A 235 6.49 16.99 -0.28
N LEU A 236 7.48 16.67 0.55
CA LEU A 236 8.13 17.60 1.48
C LEU A 236 9.63 17.44 1.38
N SER A 237 10.37 18.55 1.40
CA SER A 237 11.84 18.51 1.55
C SER A 237 12.17 18.27 3.01
N LEU A 238 12.68 17.09 3.35
CA LEU A 238 12.94 16.63 4.73
C LEU A 238 14.37 16.09 4.88
N HIS A 239 14.98 16.35 6.04
CA HIS A 239 16.20 15.66 6.46
C HIS A 239 15.95 14.15 6.53
N HIS A 240 16.89 13.32 6.09
CA HIS A 240 16.70 11.86 5.93
C HIS A 240 16.30 11.16 7.23
N LYS A 241 16.77 11.65 8.40
CA LYS A 241 16.31 11.12 9.69
C LYS A 241 14.86 11.48 9.98
N VAL A 242 14.42 12.70 9.64
CA VAL A 242 13.02 13.11 9.79
C VAL A 242 12.12 12.35 8.83
N GLU A 243 12.54 12.19 7.58
CA GLU A 243 11.86 11.32 6.62
C GLU A 243 11.73 9.90 7.17
N SER A 244 12.82 9.33 7.70
CA SER A 244 12.79 7.98 8.27
C SER A 244 11.79 7.84 9.42
N LEU A 245 11.72 8.83 10.32
CA LEU A 245 10.74 8.84 11.41
C LEU A 245 9.31 8.93 10.88
N LEU A 246 9.08 9.77 9.85
CA LEU A 246 7.77 9.89 9.22
C LEU A 246 7.39 8.57 8.56
N ASP A 247 8.33 7.94 7.85
CA ASP A 247 8.15 6.66 7.14
C ASP A 247 7.82 5.54 8.11
N LYS A 248 8.51 5.44 9.25
CA LYS A 248 8.21 4.44 10.29
C LYS A 248 6.92 4.69 11.09
N GLY A 249 6.27 5.82 10.85
CA GLY A 249 5.11 6.25 11.64
C GLY A 249 5.46 6.64 13.08
N ASP A 250 6.73 6.94 13.38
CA ASP A 250 7.16 7.41 14.70
C ASP A 250 6.80 8.90 14.92
N ILE A 251 6.59 9.64 13.83
CA ILE A 251 6.04 11.00 13.84
C ILE A 251 4.85 11.11 12.89
N ALA A 252 4.03 12.14 13.11
CA ALA A 252 2.97 12.57 12.20
C ALA A 252 3.02 14.08 11.97
N ILE A 253 2.48 14.51 10.83
CA ILE A 253 2.29 15.94 10.52
C ILE A 253 0.80 16.22 10.60
N VAL A 254 0.42 17.14 11.49
CA VAL A 254 -0.98 17.49 11.77
C VAL A 254 -1.18 18.99 11.59
N PRO A 255 -2.39 19.44 11.27
CA PRO A 255 -2.71 20.86 11.25
C PRO A 255 -2.58 21.47 12.65
N MET A 256 -2.17 22.73 12.69
CA MET A 256 -2.27 23.56 13.88
C MET A 256 -3.71 24.07 14.05
N PRO A 257 -4.24 24.16 15.29
CA PRO A 257 -5.52 24.80 15.54
C PRO A 257 -5.50 26.25 15.03
N GLY A 258 -6.54 26.64 14.32
CA GLY A 258 -6.69 27.97 13.73
C GLY A 258 -8.09 28.15 13.16
N LYS A 259 -8.47 29.38 12.76
CA LYS A 259 -9.79 29.61 12.13
C LYS A 259 -9.79 28.96 10.74
N ILE A 260 -10.95 28.47 10.30
CA ILE A 260 -11.11 27.79 8.99
C ILE A 260 -10.72 28.72 7.82
N ALA A 261 -10.96 30.02 7.97
CA ALA A 261 -10.60 31.06 6.99
C ALA A 261 -9.09 31.31 6.91
N ASP A 262 -8.35 30.95 7.97
CA ASP A 262 -6.91 31.15 8.00
C ASP A 262 -6.21 30.03 7.21
N ARG A 263 -5.03 30.38 6.72
CA ARG A 263 -4.15 29.44 6.07
C ARG A 263 -3.76 28.32 7.05
N THR A 264 -3.87 27.07 6.61
CA THR A 264 -3.49 25.93 7.47
C THR A 264 -1.98 25.88 7.66
N GLU A 265 -1.58 26.14 8.89
CA GLU A 265 -0.26 25.85 9.39
C GLU A 265 -0.16 24.40 9.88
N TRP A 266 1.04 23.84 9.81
CA TRP A 266 1.29 22.43 10.09
C TRP A 266 2.32 22.31 11.21
N ARG A 267 2.19 21.27 12.02
CA ARG A 267 3.19 20.91 13.02
C ARG A 267 3.51 19.43 12.99
N CYS A 268 4.73 19.09 13.38
CA CYS A 268 5.15 17.73 13.65
C CYS A 268 4.67 17.31 15.04
N VAL A 269 4.31 16.04 15.20
CA VAL A 269 3.95 15.41 16.49
C VAL A 269 4.71 14.11 16.60
N VAL A 270 5.33 13.87 17.76
CA VAL A 270 6.02 12.61 18.07
C VAL A 270 5.00 11.62 18.64
N LEU A 271 4.86 10.49 17.94
CA LEU A 271 3.98 9.38 18.32
C LEU A 271 4.72 8.30 19.12
N ASN A 272 6.02 8.13 18.86
CA ASN A 272 6.87 7.18 19.56
C ASN A 272 7.87 7.90 20.46
N GLU A 273 7.52 8.06 21.74
CA GLU A 273 8.38 8.77 22.72
C GLU A 273 9.57 7.92 23.20
N SER A 274 9.58 6.60 22.94
CA SER A 274 10.68 5.75 23.39
C SER A 274 12.03 6.11 22.75
N ILE A 275 11.99 6.85 21.64
CA ILE A 275 13.14 7.31 20.87
C ILE A 275 13.42 8.81 21.05
N ASP A 276 12.82 9.47 22.05
CA ASP A 276 12.92 10.92 22.30
C ASP A 276 14.36 11.44 22.38
N LYS A 277 15.27 10.60 22.87
CA LYS A 277 16.69 10.94 23.07
C LYS A 277 17.51 10.85 21.77
N ASP A 278 16.98 10.22 20.72
CA ASP A 278 17.69 9.99 19.46
C ASP A 278 17.98 11.31 18.75
N ILE A 279 19.19 11.42 18.20
CA ILE A 279 19.66 12.64 17.53
C ILE A 279 19.15 12.67 16.09
N VAL A 280 18.34 13.69 15.78
CA VAL A 280 17.78 13.95 14.45
C VAL A 280 18.71 14.83 13.61
N TYR A 281 19.32 15.83 14.24
CA TYR A 281 20.24 16.74 13.56
C TYR A 281 21.27 17.27 14.55
N GLN A 282 22.53 17.27 14.13
CA GLN A 282 23.64 17.84 14.86
C GLN A 282 24.30 18.87 13.94
N PRO A 283 24.37 20.15 14.34
CA PRO A 283 25.04 21.15 13.52
C PRO A 283 26.55 20.91 13.48
N ASP A 284 27.20 21.34 12.42
CA ASP A 284 28.66 21.34 12.35
C ASP A 284 29.23 22.25 13.45
N PHE A 285 30.33 21.84 14.07
CA PHE A 285 30.98 22.62 15.11
C PHE A 285 31.46 23.97 14.53
N GLN A 286 30.97 25.07 15.10
CA GLN A 286 31.47 26.41 14.83
C GLN A 286 32.03 27.01 16.12
N PRO A 287 33.30 27.44 16.15
CA PRO A 287 33.89 28.08 17.32
C PRO A 287 33.05 29.28 17.77
N GLY A 288 32.65 29.32 19.04
CA GLY A 288 31.88 30.42 19.63
C GLY A 288 30.36 30.35 19.45
N ALA A 289 29.84 29.40 18.69
CA ALA A 289 28.41 29.07 18.67
C ALA A 289 28.14 27.90 19.62
N GLN A 290 26.99 27.90 20.31
CA GLN A 290 26.47 26.68 20.91
C GLN A 290 25.51 26.01 19.92
N PRO A 291 25.96 25.05 19.10
CA PRO A 291 25.08 24.36 18.17
C PRO A 291 24.09 23.49 18.96
N GLU A 292 22.81 23.88 18.96
CA GLU A 292 21.75 23.09 19.59
C GLU A 292 21.51 21.82 18.78
N THR A 293 21.80 20.67 19.40
CA THR A 293 21.52 19.36 18.83
C THR A 293 20.01 19.12 18.90
N ILE A 294 19.39 18.84 17.76
CA ILE A 294 17.95 18.55 17.67
C ILE A 294 17.76 17.05 17.83
N ARG A 295 16.97 16.66 18.83
CA ARG A 295 16.54 15.30 19.10
C ARG A 295 15.09 15.06 18.68
N VAL A 296 14.64 13.82 18.74
CA VAL A 296 13.26 13.46 18.35
C VAL A 296 12.23 14.23 19.18
N LYS A 297 12.41 14.32 20.50
CA LYS A 297 11.52 15.08 21.38
C LYS A 297 11.36 16.56 20.97
N ASP A 298 12.40 17.15 20.38
CA ASP A 298 12.40 18.56 19.96
C ASP A 298 11.62 18.78 18.65
N LEU A 299 11.17 17.69 18.01
CA LEU A 299 10.22 17.72 16.90
C LEU A 299 8.76 17.74 17.37
N ASP A 300 8.47 17.38 18.64
CA ASP A 300 7.08 17.32 19.10
C ASP A 300 6.48 18.72 19.14
N LEU A 301 5.27 18.83 18.59
CA LEU A 301 4.53 20.08 18.37
C LEU A 301 5.25 21.16 17.57
N ARG A 302 6.42 20.85 16.96
CA ARG A 302 7.23 21.82 16.22
C ARG A 302 6.51 22.28 14.95
N PRO A 303 6.27 23.59 14.75
CA PRO A 303 5.70 24.10 13.50
C PRO A 303 6.61 23.84 12.31
N LEU A 304 6.03 23.40 11.19
CA LEU A 304 6.72 23.34 9.92
C LEU A 304 6.93 24.76 9.40
N LYS A 305 8.13 25.05 8.90
CA LYS A 305 8.44 26.33 8.27
C LYS A 305 8.45 26.15 6.76
N PHE A 306 7.81 27.06 6.04
CA PHE A 306 7.75 27.07 4.59
C PHE A 306 8.30 28.39 4.07
N LEU A 307 9.00 28.34 2.93
CA LEU A 307 9.61 29.52 2.31
C LEU A 307 8.67 30.26 1.36
N SER A 308 7.41 29.83 1.25
CA SER A 308 6.44 30.38 0.30
C SER A 308 4.99 30.17 0.72
N ASP A 309 4.10 30.70 -0.12
CA ASP A 309 2.67 30.52 0.00
C ASP A 309 2.14 29.12 -0.43
N ASN A 310 3.04 28.23 -0.79
CA ASN A 310 2.70 26.86 -1.12
C ASN A 310 2.63 25.95 0.12
N ARG A 311 1.67 25.02 0.12
CA ARG A 311 1.46 24.01 1.17
C ARG A 311 1.27 22.62 0.54
N PRO A 312 1.54 21.54 1.28
CA PRO A 312 1.15 20.20 0.86
C PRO A 312 -0.37 20.08 0.77
N ARG A 313 -0.85 19.13 -0.03
CA ARG A 313 -2.30 18.85 -0.12
C ARG A 313 -2.80 18.28 1.21
N ARG A 314 -3.85 18.90 1.78
CA ARG A 314 -4.45 18.48 3.07
C ARG A 314 -4.84 17.00 3.09
N ARG A 315 -5.50 16.51 2.03
CA ARG A 315 -5.92 15.10 1.89
C ARG A 315 -4.76 14.10 1.95
N TYR A 316 -3.59 14.47 1.42
CA TYR A 316 -2.39 13.62 1.47
C TYR A 316 -1.84 13.54 2.90
N LEU A 317 -1.73 14.69 3.58
CA LEU A 317 -1.28 14.72 4.97
C LEU A 317 -2.27 14.00 5.91
N TYR A 318 -3.57 14.11 5.66
CA TYR A 318 -4.60 13.38 6.40
C TYR A 318 -4.44 11.86 6.24
N MET A 319 -4.27 11.37 5.01
CA MET A 319 -3.98 9.96 4.75
C MET A 319 -2.71 9.50 5.47
N ARG A 320 -1.62 10.28 5.38
CA ARG A 320 -0.36 9.95 6.07
C ARG A 320 -0.52 9.92 7.59
N PHE A 321 -1.23 10.90 8.16
CA PHE A 321 -1.55 10.92 9.58
C PHE A 321 -2.31 9.65 10.02
N LEU A 322 -3.34 9.26 9.27
CA LEU A 322 -4.11 8.06 9.59
C LEU A 322 -3.25 6.79 9.52
N ILE A 323 -2.37 6.66 8.53
CA ILE A 323 -1.42 5.56 8.46
C ILE A 323 -0.52 5.53 9.70
N SER A 324 0.13 6.65 10.05
CA SER A 324 0.99 6.74 11.23
C SER A 324 0.24 6.41 12.52
N TYR A 325 -0.99 6.93 12.66
CA TYR A 325 -1.87 6.64 13.79
C TYR A 325 -2.24 5.16 13.91
N LEU A 326 -2.65 4.52 12.79
CA LEU A 326 -2.99 3.10 12.76
C LEU A 326 -1.78 2.22 13.08
N TRP A 327 -0.59 2.62 12.64
CA TRP A 327 0.66 1.95 12.99
C TRP A 327 1.03 2.08 14.46
N ALA A 328 0.89 3.28 15.01
CA ALA A 328 1.10 3.51 16.43
C ALA A 328 0.15 2.65 17.27
N LYS A 329 -1.14 2.57 16.88
CA LYS A 329 -2.12 1.65 17.47
C LYS A 329 -1.72 0.18 17.32
N ARG A 330 -1.26 -0.24 16.14
CA ARG A 330 -0.79 -1.61 15.92
C ARG A 330 0.36 -1.99 16.86
N ARG A 331 1.27 -1.04 17.11
CA ARG A 331 2.44 -1.17 18.00
C ARG A 331 2.11 -0.97 19.48
N ASN A 332 0.86 -0.67 19.83
CA ASN A 332 0.42 -0.35 21.19
C ASN A 332 1.27 0.75 21.86
N LEU A 333 1.63 1.81 21.12
CA LEU A 333 2.37 2.92 21.73
C LEU A 333 1.47 3.67 22.75
N PRO A 334 2.01 4.09 23.90
CA PRO A 334 1.26 4.82 24.91
C PRO A 334 0.85 6.21 24.43
N ASP A 335 -0.16 6.79 25.08
CA ASP A 335 -0.58 8.21 24.94
C ASP A 335 -0.98 8.71 23.54
N ILE A 336 -1.11 7.81 22.56
CA ILE A 336 -1.64 8.15 21.22
C ILE A 336 -3.03 8.81 21.35
N ALA A 337 -3.93 8.23 22.16
CA ALA A 337 -5.28 8.76 22.30
C ALA A 337 -5.27 10.19 22.87
N THR A 338 -4.46 10.43 23.89
CA THR A 338 -4.30 11.75 24.52
C THR A 338 -3.67 12.78 23.57
N LYS A 339 -2.69 12.37 22.76
CA LYS A 339 -2.00 13.27 21.83
C LYS A 339 -2.82 13.57 20.58
N VAL A 340 -3.39 12.56 19.93
CA VAL A 340 -3.99 12.68 18.60
C VAL A 340 -5.51 12.52 18.52
N GLU A 341 -6.15 11.83 19.48
CA GLU A 341 -7.62 11.63 19.49
C GLU A 341 -8.36 12.71 20.32
N ALA A 342 -7.77 13.19 21.41
CA ALA A 342 -8.41 14.18 22.29
C ALA A 342 -8.47 15.59 21.68
N LYS A 343 -7.57 15.91 20.75
CA LYS A 343 -7.46 17.23 20.13
C LYS A 343 -8.09 17.14 18.73
N ARG A 344 -9.12 17.95 18.44
CA ARG A 344 -9.69 18.06 17.09
C ARG A 344 -8.70 18.80 16.18
N PHE A 345 -7.73 18.08 15.62
CA PHE A 345 -6.71 18.68 14.77
C PHE A 345 -7.29 19.17 13.44
N TRP A 346 -8.11 18.34 12.79
CA TRP A 346 -8.51 18.54 11.39
C TRP A 346 -9.72 19.47 11.30
N PRO A 347 -9.53 20.75 10.93
CA PRO A 347 -10.53 21.80 11.14
C PRO A 347 -11.56 21.90 10.00
N SER A 348 -11.25 21.38 8.81
CA SER A 348 -12.11 21.51 7.65
C SER A 348 -13.03 20.31 7.47
N GLU A 349 -14.32 20.62 7.30
CA GLU A 349 -15.31 19.73 6.68
C GLU A 349 -14.86 19.50 5.23
N GLY A 350 -14.62 18.25 4.86
CA GLY A 350 -14.06 17.94 3.56
C GLY A 350 -13.98 16.45 3.32
N ALA A 351 -14.58 16.02 2.21
CA ALA A 351 -14.53 14.66 1.69
C ALA A 351 -13.09 14.29 1.26
N TYR A 352 -12.21 13.95 2.20
CA TYR A 352 -10.81 13.64 1.87
C TYR A 352 -10.60 12.22 1.38
N LEU A 353 -11.29 11.26 1.98
CA LEU A 353 -11.10 9.84 1.72
C LEU A 353 -12.44 9.10 1.64
N GLN A 354 -12.51 8.06 0.81
CA GLN A 354 -13.64 7.14 0.76
C GLN A 354 -13.73 6.38 2.10
N ARG A 355 -14.87 6.49 2.79
CA ARG A 355 -15.04 6.00 4.17
C ARG A 355 -14.84 4.49 4.30
N SER A 356 -15.46 3.71 3.43
CA SER A 356 -15.43 2.24 3.39
C SER A 356 -14.04 1.69 3.13
N THR A 357 -13.31 2.26 2.15
CA THR A 357 -11.91 1.94 1.88
C THR A 357 -11.05 2.20 3.10
N LEU A 358 -11.26 3.33 3.78
CA LEU A 358 -10.51 3.72 4.96
C LEU A 358 -10.81 2.82 6.18
N GLN A 359 -12.07 2.45 6.41
CA GLN A 359 -12.45 1.49 7.45
C GLN A 359 -11.79 0.13 7.20
N THR A 360 -11.81 -0.33 5.96
CA THR A 360 -11.16 -1.57 5.56
C THR A 360 -9.65 -1.51 5.82
N LEU A 361 -9.01 -0.42 5.41
CA LEU A 361 -7.59 -0.15 5.67
C LEU A 361 -7.25 -0.23 7.17
N ALA A 362 -8.04 0.43 8.01
CA ALA A 362 -7.82 0.49 9.45
C ALA A 362 -7.86 -0.89 10.12
N ARG A 363 -8.88 -1.68 9.77
CA ARG A 363 -9.00 -3.06 10.22
C ARG A 363 -7.81 -3.90 9.76
N CYS A 364 -7.38 -3.75 8.52
CA CYS A 364 -6.23 -4.52 8.02
C CYS A 364 -4.90 -4.12 8.67
N ILE A 365 -4.65 -2.84 8.95
CA ILE A 365 -3.37 -2.39 9.55
C ILE A 365 -3.34 -2.65 11.05
N SER A 366 -4.39 -2.25 11.76
CA SER A 366 -4.40 -2.18 13.23
C SER A 366 -5.31 -3.21 13.89
N GLY A 367 -6.21 -3.86 13.14
CA GLY A 367 -7.27 -4.69 13.71
C GLY A 367 -8.35 -3.89 14.44
N CYS A 368 -8.30 -2.56 14.37
CA CYS A 368 -9.19 -1.66 15.12
C CYS A 368 -10.01 -0.77 14.17
N GLU A 369 -11.13 -0.27 14.69
CA GLU A 369 -11.90 0.79 14.04
C GLU A 369 -11.23 2.15 14.23
N ILE A 370 -11.39 3.03 13.25
CA ILE A 370 -10.99 4.43 13.41
C ILE A 370 -12.05 5.14 14.27
N PRO A 371 -11.65 5.90 15.30
CA PRO A 371 -12.56 6.71 16.08
C PRO A 371 -13.47 7.58 15.20
N HIS A 372 -14.77 7.59 15.49
CA HIS A 372 -15.78 8.24 14.66
C HIS A 372 -15.48 9.74 14.39
N HIS A 373 -14.94 10.44 15.39
CA HIS A 373 -14.60 11.86 15.29
C HIS A 373 -13.48 12.14 14.27
N LEU A 374 -12.62 11.16 13.95
CA LEU A 374 -11.57 11.32 12.95
C LEU A 374 -12.09 11.15 11.52
N ILE A 375 -13.25 10.49 11.31
CA ILE A 375 -13.80 10.16 9.98
C ILE A 375 -15.10 10.89 9.64
N SER A 376 -15.91 11.26 10.64
CA SER A 376 -17.29 11.71 10.47
C SER A 376 -17.48 12.96 9.61
N LYS A 377 -16.48 13.85 9.53
CA LYS A 377 -16.52 15.09 8.73
C LYS A 377 -15.44 15.14 7.64
N GLN A 378 -14.61 14.10 7.56
CA GLN A 378 -13.39 14.05 6.74
C GLN A 378 -13.47 13.01 5.62
N THR A 379 -14.60 12.30 5.49
CA THR A 379 -14.77 11.21 4.52
C THR A 379 -16.01 11.42 3.65
N PHE A 380 -16.03 10.76 2.50
CA PHE A 380 -17.21 10.67 1.63
C PHE A 380 -17.67 9.23 1.46
N GLN A 381 -18.89 9.09 0.93
CA GLN A 381 -19.52 7.82 0.63
C GLN A 381 -19.92 7.79 -0.85
N ASN A 382 -19.04 7.28 -1.70
CA ASN A 382 -19.37 6.93 -3.08
C ASN A 382 -19.65 5.42 -3.13
N SER A 383 -20.83 4.98 -2.68
CA SER A 383 -21.13 3.57 -2.44
C SER A 383 -21.55 2.79 -3.69
N SER A 384 -21.14 3.18 -4.90
CA SER A 384 -21.59 2.48 -6.11
C SER A 384 -21.06 1.04 -6.18
N THR A 385 -19.95 0.70 -5.49
CA THR A 385 -19.37 -0.66 -5.48
C THR A 385 -18.64 -1.04 -4.16
N PRO A 386 -19.34 -1.41 -3.08
CA PRO A 386 -18.73 -1.76 -1.78
C PRO A 386 -17.62 -2.83 -1.83
N ALA A 387 -17.73 -3.79 -2.75
CA ALA A 387 -16.70 -4.82 -2.95
C ALA A 387 -15.35 -4.24 -3.44
N ARG A 388 -15.40 -3.21 -4.27
CA ARG A 388 -14.18 -2.51 -4.76
C ARG A 388 -13.52 -1.73 -3.64
N ASP A 389 -14.31 -1.10 -2.77
CA ASP A 389 -13.81 -0.35 -1.63
C ASP A 389 -13.04 -1.25 -0.66
N VAL A 390 -13.57 -2.45 -0.40
CA VAL A 390 -12.92 -3.49 0.40
C VAL A 390 -11.61 -3.92 -0.25
N GLN A 391 -11.64 -4.27 -1.54
CA GLN A 391 -10.46 -4.70 -2.28
C GLN A 391 -9.37 -3.62 -2.30
N ALA A 392 -9.73 -2.37 -2.58
CA ALA A 392 -8.81 -1.24 -2.57
C ALA A 392 -8.20 -1.04 -1.19
N GLY A 393 -9.01 -1.07 -0.12
CA GLY A 393 -8.52 -0.93 1.25
C GLY A 393 -7.58 -2.08 1.64
N MET A 394 -7.84 -3.29 1.14
CA MET A 394 -6.98 -4.45 1.35
C MET A 394 -5.63 -4.30 0.64
N ILE A 395 -5.62 -4.00 -0.65
CA ILE A 395 -4.37 -3.84 -1.42
C ILE A 395 -3.52 -2.71 -0.80
N LEU A 396 -4.18 -1.61 -0.46
CA LEU A 396 -3.56 -0.47 0.20
C LEU A 396 -2.89 -0.84 1.53
N ALA A 397 -3.56 -1.62 2.38
CA ALA A 397 -2.98 -2.07 3.65
C ALA A 397 -1.78 -3.00 3.43
N ALA A 398 -1.84 -3.88 2.42
CA ALA A 398 -0.72 -4.74 2.09
C ALA A 398 0.50 -3.87 1.68
N ASP A 399 0.29 -2.90 0.79
CA ASP A 399 1.36 -2.04 0.26
C ASP A 399 2.01 -1.19 1.34
N ILE A 400 1.17 -0.64 2.23
CA ILE A 400 1.64 0.05 3.42
C ILE A 400 2.43 -0.89 4.32
N ALA A 401 1.98 -2.13 4.54
CA ALA A 401 2.73 -3.10 5.35
C ALA A 401 4.12 -3.42 4.78
N ASP A 402 4.26 -3.58 3.47
CA ASP A 402 5.56 -3.84 2.85
C ASP A 402 6.48 -2.63 2.85
N ALA A 403 5.95 -1.45 2.54
CA ALA A 403 6.73 -0.21 2.62
C ALA A 403 7.36 -0.05 4.01
N GLN A 404 6.62 -0.39 5.06
CA GLN A 404 7.06 -0.35 6.44
C GLN A 404 8.09 -1.45 6.75
N ARG A 405 7.89 -2.69 6.28
CA ARG A 405 8.87 -3.79 6.45
C ARG A 405 10.23 -3.44 5.84
N VAL A 406 10.24 -2.88 4.63
CA VAL A 406 11.48 -2.48 3.94
C VAL A 406 12.22 -1.38 4.72
N HIS A 407 11.50 -0.48 5.40
CA HIS A 407 12.11 0.60 6.17
C HIS A 407 12.55 0.17 7.58
N CYS A 408 11.92 -0.86 8.15
CA CYS A 408 12.32 -1.47 9.42
C CYS A 408 13.53 -2.42 9.29
N ALA A 409 13.75 -3.05 8.12
CA ALA A 409 14.83 -4.00 7.91
C ALA A 409 16.25 -3.39 7.87
N GLY A 410 16.38 -2.06 7.88
CA GLY A 410 17.66 -1.37 7.74
C GLY A 410 18.32 -1.59 6.36
N PRO A 411 19.27 -0.73 5.97
CA PRO A 411 19.98 -0.88 4.68
C PRO A 411 20.84 -2.15 4.59
N ASP A 412 21.13 -2.85 5.70
CA ASP A 412 22.03 -4.01 5.72
C ASP A 412 21.41 -5.30 5.17
N LEU A 413 20.10 -5.51 5.26
CA LEU A 413 19.48 -6.76 4.80
C LEU A 413 19.36 -6.82 3.26
N MET A 414 19.10 -5.67 2.62
CA MET A 414 19.10 -5.57 1.15
C MET A 414 20.52 -5.68 0.57
N GLY A 415 21.53 -5.20 1.29
CA GLY A 415 22.94 -5.42 0.94
C GLY A 415 23.34 -6.89 1.01
N ALA A 416 22.84 -7.63 2.00
CA ALA A 416 23.06 -9.07 2.16
C ALA A 416 22.35 -9.92 1.09
N LEU A 417 21.08 -9.60 0.76
CA LEU A 417 20.34 -10.29 -0.31
C LEU A 417 20.96 -10.06 -1.70
N THR A 418 21.44 -8.85 -1.97
CA THR A 418 22.12 -8.52 -3.25
C THR A 418 23.50 -9.19 -3.35
N LYS A 419 24.18 -9.46 -2.22
CA LYS A 419 25.46 -10.20 -2.18
C LYS A 419 25.27 -11.70 -2.40
N SER A 420 24.18 -12.29 -1.88
CA SER A 420 23.86 -13.71 -2.11
C SER A 420 23.40 -13.98 -3.54
N MET A 421 22.69 -13.04 -4.19
CA MET A 421 22.28 -13.16 -5.59
C MET A 421 23.40 -12.95 -6.62
N LYS A 422 24.61 -12.53 -6.19
CA LYS A 422 25.80 -12.46 -7.06
C LYS A 422 26.75 -13.65 -6.90
N ARG A 423 26.38 -14.63 -6.07
CA ARG A 423 27.13 -15.88 -5.85
C ARG A 423 26.38 -17.13 -6.31
N LEU A 424 25.24 -16.94 -6.97
CA LEU A 424 24.58 -17.87 -7.88
C LEU A 424 24.68 -17.27 -9.27
#